data_AF-A0A7J9K398-F1
#
_entry.id   AF-A0A7J9K398-F1
#
_cell.length_a   1.000
_cell.length_b   1.000
_cell.length_c   1.000
_cell.angle_alpha   90.00
_cell.angle_beta   90.00
_cell.angle_gamma   90.00
#
_symmetry.space_group_name_H-M   'P 1'
#
loop_
_entity.id
_entity.type
_entity.pdbx_description
1 polymer ?
#
loop_
_entity_poly.entity_id
_entity_poly.type
_entity_poly.pdbx_seq_one_letter_code
_entity_poly.pdbx_strand_id
1 'polypeptide(L)'
;MRYTSDPSWTHLQVTMDIFTRFFNSGLCDIHLNHGNLLESIWIWAGITAEHRQKVAELLSMMASLRPQSSERKLKWVVIRRQLLQELNLAEATVNRLQTVGLRFCGAVDQALPRLRGALPADKPTRKALDELSDLFSYLRIWKIEKHVYIDPLMPPTENYHRDLFFQIYLGKESHPGALTEGALLAVGGRYDYLLHQMWNHEFKTNPPGAVGTSLALETIIQHSPVDFKPIRNEATTSILVCSRGGGGLLIERMELVAELWEENIKAELVPIPDPSLTEQYEYASEHEIKCLVIITDMGVSQTGFVKVRHLDLKKEKEVQREDLVYQSELFFARLLWRLMKQTMYSLLPGFATKEFFAALGFVVL
;
A
#
# COMPACT_ATOMS: atom_id res chain seq x y z
N MET A 1 27.39 -1.09 -26.16
CA MET A 1 26.15 -0.55 -25.57
C MET A 1 26.46 -0.08 -24.16
N ARG A 2 26.43 1.23 -23.92
CA ARG A 2 26.66 1.80 -22.58
C ARG A 2 25.35 1.73 -21.81
N TYR A 3 25.28 0.91 -20.76
CA TYR A 3 24.26 1.02 -19.72
C TYR A 3 24.54 2.30 -18.93
N THR A 4 24.04 3.44 -19.43
CA THR A 4 24.04 4.73 -18.72
C THR A 4 22.61 5.21 -18.46
N SER A 5 21.66 4.27 -18.32
CA SER A 5 20.28 4.58 -17.97
C SER A 5 20.20 4.70 -16.44
N ASP A 6 20.04 5.93 -15.96
CA ASP A 6 19.66 6.23 -14.58
C ASP A 6 18.45 5.35 -14.16
N PRO A 7 18.54 4.48 -13.13
CA PRO A 7 17.44 3.61 -12.69
C PRO A 7 16.33 4.36 -11.93
N SER A 8 16.33 5.69 -11.93
CA SER A 8 15.31 6.49 -11.27
C SER A 8 13.91 6.30 -11.87
N TRP A 9 13.82 6.02 -13.18
CA TRP A 9 12.54 5.72 -13.83
C TRP A 9 11.92 4.41 -13.31
N THR A 10 12.75 3.41 -12.96
CA THR A 10 12.27 2.09 -12.51
C THR A 10 11.49 2.21 -11.21
N HIS A 11 11.97 3.04 -10.29
CA HIS A 11 11.31 3.24 -8.99
C HIS A 11 10.01 4.01 -9.13
N LEU A 12 9.98 5.06 -9.97
CA LEU A 12 8.75 5.79 -10.25
C LEU A 12 7.70 4.88 -10.92
N GLN A 13 8.12 4.04 -11.86
CA GLN A 13 7.24 3.08 -12.52
C GLN A 13 6.66 2.09 -11.51
N VAL A 14 7.50 1.44 -10.70
CA VAL A 14 7.04 0.48 -9.67
C VAL A 14 6.08 1.15 -8.69
N THR A 15 6.37 2.38 -8.25
CA THR A 15 5.46 3.15 -7.39
C THR A 15 4.12 3.39 -8.05
N MET A 16 4.12 3.78 -9.33
CA MET A 16 2.87 3.99 -10.08
C MET A 16 2.11 2.69 -10.31
N ASP A 17 2.79 1.57 -10.58
CA ASP A 17 2.17 0.24 -10.71
C ASP A 17 1.49 -0.17 -9.40
N ILE A 18 2.10 0.12 -8.24
CA ILE A 18 1.46 -0.08 -6.93
C ILE A 18 0.22 0.81 -6.83
N PHE A 19 0.33 2.10 -7.14
CA PHE A 19 -0.78 3.04 -7.02
C PHE A 19 -1.95 2.71 -7.93
N THR A 20 -1.71 2.16 -9.12
CA THR A 20 -2.80 1.74 -10.02
C THR A 20 -3.69 0.64 -9.44
N ARG A 21 -3.25 -0.06 -8.37
CA ARG A 21 -4.07 -1.03 -7.64
C ARG A 21 -5.05 -0.39 -6.67
N PHE A 22 -4.78 0.84 -6.23
CA PHE A 22 -5.59 1.56 -5.25
C PHE A 22 -6.38 2.69 -5.89
N PHE A 23 -5.77 3.39 -6.87
CA PHE A 23 -6.30 4.59 -7.50
C PHE A 23 -6.32 4.46 -9.01
N ASN A 24 -7.20 5.22 -9.67
CA ASN A 24 -7.09 5.44 -11.11
C ASN A 24 -5.78 6.19 -11.41
N SER A 25 -4.98 5.71 -12.35
CA SER A 25 -3.66 6.31 -12.68
C SER A 25 -3.71 7.78 -13.12
N GLY A 26 -4.86 8.27 -13.57
CA GLY A 26 -5.10 9.68 -13.89
C GLY A 26 -5.29 10.60 -12.69
N LEU A 27 -5.23 10.06 -11.47
CA LEU A 27 -5.43 10.81 -10.22
C LEU A 27 -4.14 11.05 -9.45
N CYS A 28 -2.97 10.73 -10.01
CA CYS A 28 -1.70 10.96 -9.33
C CYS A 28 -0.94 12.10 -10.01
N ASP A 29 -0.69 13.18 -9.28
CA ASP A 29 0.16 14.28 -9.72
C ASP A 29 1.61 14.00 -9.29
N ILE A 30 2.49 13.83 -10.27
CA ILE A 30 3.92 13.58 -10.07
C ILE A 30 4.66 14.91 -10.20
N HIS A 31 5.23 15.39 -9.11
CA HIS A 31 6.07 16.59 -9.09
C HIS A 31 7.54 16.17 -9.10
N LEU A 32 8.29 16.67 -10.08
CA LEU A 32 9.71 16.41 -10.28
C LEU A 32 10.54 17.66 -9.98
N ASN A 33 11.70 17.47 -9.38
CA ASN A 33 12.72 18.51 -9.29
C ASN A 33 14.12 17.86 -9.21
N HIS A 34 15.17 18.69 -9.20
CA HIS A 34 16.55 18.26 -9.11
C HIS A 34 17.34 19.22 -8.23
N GLY A 35 18.22 18.74 -7.34
CA GLY A 35 18.93 19.63 -6.41
C GLY A 35 19.82 20.69 -7.08
N ASN A 36 20.59 20.34 -8.12
CA ASN A 36 21.31 21.34 -8.94
C ASN A 36 20.38 22.36 -9.64
N LEU A 37 19.17 21.95 -10.06
CA LEU A 37 18.19 22.89 -10.60
C LEU A 37 17.69 23.84 -9.50
N LEU A 38 17.36 23.31 -8.33
CA LEU A 38 16.92 24.09 -7.16
C LEU A 38 17.99 25.11 -6.75
N GLU A 39 19.26 24.72 -6.72
CA GLU A 39 20.39 25.61 -6.44
C GLU A 39 20.48 26.76 -7.46
N SER A 40 20.33 26.42 -8.74
CA SER A 40 20.34 27.39 -9.84
C SER A 40 19.18 28.38 -9.74
N ILE A 41 18.01 27.91 -9.29
CA ILE A 41 16.84 28.74 -9.03
C ILE A 41 17.07 29.68 -7.84
N TRP A 42 17.71 29.23 -6.76
CA TRP A 42 18.08 30.10 -5.64
C TRP A 42 19.02 31.21 -6.07
N ILE A 43 20.04 30.89 -6.86
CA ILE A 43 20.97 31.88 -7.39
C ILE A 43 20.24 32.86 -8.31
N TRP A 44 19.43 32.34 -9.24
CA TRP A 44 18.66 33.15 -10.20
C TRP A 44 17.66 34.08 -9.50
N ALA A 45 17.00 33.61 -8.45
CA ALA A 45 16.06 34.40 -7.65
C ALA A 45 16.78 35.39 -6.70
N GLY A 46 18.06 35.19 -6.41
CA GLY A 46 18.83 36.01 -5.47
C GLY A 46 18.53 35.68 -4.01
N ILE A 47 18.35 34.39 -3.69
CA ILE A 47 18.18 33.90 -2.32
C ILE A 47 19.54 33.53 -1.73
N THR A 48 19.94 34.23 -0.66
CA THR A 48 21.19 33.95 0.06
C THR A 48 21.11 32.65 0.84
N ALA A 49 22.25 31.99 1.07
CA ALA A 49 22.31 30.67 1.71
C ALA A 49 21.62 30.62 3.09
N GLU A 50 21.72 31.70 3.87
CA GLU A 50 21.11 31.83 5.20
C GLU A 50 19.57 31.79 5.19
N HIS A 51 18.95 32.20 4.09
CA HIS A 51 17.49 32.25 3.96
C HIS A 51 16.91 30.99 3.31
N ARG A 52 17.72 30.16 2.64
CA ARG A 52 17.25 29.03 1.82
C ARG A 52 16.39 28.04 2.59
N GLN A 53 16.77 27.70 3.82
CA GLN A 53 16.01 26.75 4.62
C GLN A 53 14.61 27.28 4.95
N LYS A 54 14.52 28.51 5.48
CA LYS A 54 13.22 29.12 5.84
C LYS A 54 12.34 29.36 4.60
N VAL A 55 12.96 29.74 3.48
CA VAL A 55 12.25 29.89 2.20
C VAL A 55 11.71 28.52 1.74
N ALA A 56 12.52 27.46 1.81
CA ALA A 56 12.08 26.11 1.47
C ALA A 56 10.90 25.66 2.35
N GLU A 57 10.97 25.87 3.67
CA GLU A 57 9.87 25.55 4.60
C GLU A 57 8.55 26.25 4.21
N LEU A 58 8.61 27.52 3.83
CA LEU A 58 7.43 28.26 3.36
C LEU A 58 6.90 27.73 2.03
N LEU A 59 7.78 27.39 1.09
CA LEU A 59 7.41 26.86 -0.23
C LEU A 59 6.86 25.43 -0.15
N SER A 60 7.27 24.62 0.83
CA SER A 60 6.71 23.29 1.08
C SER A 60 5.20 23.32 1.31
N MET A 61 4.65 24.43 1.83
CA MET A 61 3.21 24.58 2.04
C MET A 61 2.36 24.60 0.76
N MET A 62 2.99 24.74 -0.41
CA MET A 62 2.32 24.67 -1.70
C MET A 62 2.80 23.49 -2.56
N ALA A 63 3.63 22.60 -2.01
CA ALA A 63 4.24 21.49 -2.75
C ALA A 63 3.20 20.48 -3.27
N SER A 64 2.11 20.26 -2.51
CA SER A 64 1.00 19.39 -2.92
C SER A 64 0.07 20.00 -3.97
N LEU A 65 0.18 21.31 -4.22
CA LEU A 65 -0.70 22.02 -5.13
C LEU A 65 -0.13 21.98 -6.54
N ARG A 66 -0.94 21.48 -7.48
CA ARG A 66 -0.59 21.42 -8.90
C ARG A 66 -0.09 22.79 -9.39
N PRO A 67 1.04 22.85 -10.12
CA PRO A 67 1.51 24.08 -10.72
C PRO A 67 0.43 24.79 -11.54
N GLN A 68 0.38 26.13 -11.44
CA GLN A 68 -0.61 27.01 -12.08
C GLN A 68 -2.07 26.93 -11.59
N SER A 69 -2.39 26.09 -10.60
CA SER A 69 -3.74 26.03 -10.04
C SER A 69 -4.16 27.33 -9.34
N SER A 70 -5.47 27.56 -9.25
CA SER A 70 -6.06 28.68 -8.49
C SER A 70 -5.64 28.64 -7.03
N GLU A 71 -5.64 27.45 -6.45
CA GLU A 71 -5.31 27.14 -5.06
C GLU A 71 -3.85 27.52 -4.78
N ARG A 72 -2.94 27.18 -5.70
CA ARG A 72 -1.52 27.56 -5.59
C ARG A 72 -1.34 29.08 -5.66
N LYS A 73 -2.09 29.77 -6.52
CA LYS A 73 -2.07 31.25 -6.60
C LYS A 73 -2.55 31.90 -5.29
N LEU A 74 -3.61 31.37 -4.68
CA LEU A 74 -4.10 31.84 -3.39
C LEU A 74 -3.08 31.60 -2.27
N LYS A 75 -2.48 30.40 -2.23
CA LYS A 75 -1.44 30.06 -1.25
C LYS A 75 -0.19 30.95 -1.38
N TRP A 76 0.18 31.30 -2.62
CA TRP A 76 1.29 32.21 -2.90
C TRP A 76 1.09 33.60 -2.27
N VAL A 77 -0.15 34.12 -2.19
CA VAL A 77 -0.40 35.42 -1.53
C VAL A 77 0.02 35.40 -0.06
N VAL A 78 -0.27 34.30 0.64
CA VAL A 78 0.12 34.11 2.04
C VAL A 78 1.64 33.97 2.16
N ILE A 79 2.25 33.10 1.34
CA ILE A 79 3.71 32.88 1.33
C ILE A 79 4.45 34.19 1.02
N ARG A 80 4.00 34.95 0.01
CA ARG A 80 4.58 36.25 -0.36
C ARG A 80 4.62 37.20 0.82
N ARG A 81 3.52 37.28 1.59
CA ARG A 81 3.47 38.13 2.79
C ARG A 81 4.52 37.72 3.82
N GLN A 82 4.65 36.42 4.08
CA GLN A 82 5.64 35.89 5.04
C GLN A 82 7.09 36.13 4.57
N LEU A 83 7.36 35.92 3.28
CA LEU A 83 8.68 36.20 2.69
C LEU A 83 9.09 37.67 2.84
N LEU A 84 8.13 38.60 2.69
CA LEU A 84 8.39 40.04 2.80
C LEU A 84 8.47 40.52 4.26
N GLN A 85 7.57 40.05 5.14
CA GLN A 85 7.40 40.61 6.48
C GLN A 85 8.16 39.84 7.57
N GLU A 86 8.27 38.51 7.45
CA GLU A 86 8.92 37.67 8.46
C GLU A 86 10.40 37.44 8.11
N LEU A 87 10.68 37.19 6.83
CA LEU A 87 12.06 36.96 6.35
C LEU A 87 12.74 38.23 5.82
N ASN A 88 12.03 39.36 5.75
CA ASN A 88 12.55 40.64 5.25
C ASN A 88 13.27 40.54 3.89
N LEU A 89 12.81 39.64 3.01
CA LEU A 89 13.41 39.51 1.69
C LEU A 89 13.07 40.72 0.82
N ALA A 90 14.04 41.16 0.01
CA ALA A 90 13.84 42.25 -0.94
C ALA A 90 12.69 41.91 -1.90
N GLU A 91 11.82 42.89 -2.18
CA GLU A 91 10.67 42.69 -3.06
C GLU A 91 11.06 42.16 -4.44
N ALA A 92 12.18 42.62 -4.98
CA ALA A 92 12.73 42.12 -6.25
C ALA A 92 13.01 40.60 -6.21
N THR A 93 13.52 40.08 -5.09
CA THR A 93 13.79 38.65 -4.88
C THR A 93 12.47 37.86 -4.82
N VAL A 94 11.48 38.37 -4.10
CA VAL A 94 10.15 37.73 -4.01
C VAL A 94 9.41 37.77 -5.36
N ASN A 95 9.56 38.84 -6.14
CA ASN A 95 9.05 38.95 -7.51
C ASN A 95 9.70 37.93 -8.46
N ARG A 96 11.01 37.67 -8.30
CA ARG A 96 11.69 36.62 -9.05
C ARG A 96 11.19 35.24 -8.66
N LEU A 97 11.01 34.93 -7.37
CA LEU A 97 10.38 33.67 -6.94
C LEU A 97 8.97 33.49 -7.53
N GLN A 98 8.16 34.55 -7.56
CA GLN A 98 6.86 34.52 -8.22
C GLN A 98 6.99 34.22 -9.72
N THR A 99 7.99 34.80 -10.38
CA THR A 99 8.28 34.54 -11.79
C THR A 99 8.64 33.08 -12.03
N VAL A 100 9.40 32.45 -11.13
CA VAL A 100 9.67 31.00 -11.19
C VAL A 100 8.37 30.22 -11.12
N GLY A 101 7.52 30.53 -10.13
CA GLY A 101 6.21 29.90 -9.96
C GLY A 101 5.31 30.01 -11.20
N LEU A 102 5.31 31.17 -11.87
CA LEU A 102 4.44 31.45 -13.02
C LEU A 102 4.99 30.94 -14.36
N ARG A 103 6.31 30.95 -14.55
CA ARG A 103 6.93 30.61 -15.85
C ARG A 103 7.52 29.22 -15.89
N PHE A 104 8.09 28.75 -14.78
CA PHE A 104 8.95 27.58 -14.75
C PHE A 104 8.33 26.38 -14.03
N CYS A 105 7.34 26.57 -13.14
CA CYS A 105 6.53 25.47 -12.62
C CYS A 105 5.43 25.10 -13.61
N GLY A 106 5.32 23.82 -13.99
CA GLY A 106 4.30 23.38 -14.95
C GLY A 106 4.56 21.99 -15.53
N ALA A 107 3.75 21.60 -16.51
CA ALA A 107 3.94 20.35 -17.25
C ALA A 107 5.34 20.31 -17.87
N VAL A 108 6.00 19.15 -17.83
CA VAL A 108 7.41 18.98 -18.19
C VAL A 108 7.74 19.58 -19.57
N ASP A 109 6.89 19.33 -20.57
CA ASP A 109 7.05 19.82 -21.95
C ASP A 109 7.11 21.35 -22.07
N GLN A 110 6.41 22.05 -21.18
CA GLN A 110 6.36 23.50 -21.19
C GLN A 110 7.45 24.10 -20.30
N ALA A 111 7.74 23.46 -19.17
CA ALA A 111 8.70 23.92 -18.18
C ALA A 111 10.15 23.77 -18.67
N LEU A 112 10.54 22.61 -19.22
CA LEU A 112 11.93 22.35 -19.63
C LEU A 112 12.50 23.36 -20.62
N PRO A 113 11.82 23.70 -21.74
CA PRO A 113 12.35 24.67 -22.70
C PRO A 113 12.51 26.06 -22.09
N ARG A 114 11.57 26.47 -21.22
CA ARG A 114 11.62 27.77 -20.53
C ARG A 114 12.77 27.84 -19.53
N LEU A 115 12.99 26.78 -18.78
CA LEU A 115 14.12 26.65 -17.86
C LEU A 115 15.46 26.72 -18.59
N ARG A 116 15.61 25.97 -19.70
CA ARG A 116 16.81 26.00 -20.55
C ARG A 116 17.09 27.39 -21.14
N GLY A 117 16.05 28.15 -21.47
CA GLY A 117 16.18 29.51 -22.00
C GLY A 117 16.48 30.57 -20.95
N ALA A 118 16.15 30.34 -19.68
CA ALA A 118 16.24 31.35 -18.62
C ALA A 118 17.45 31.16 -17.69
N LEU A 119 17.86 29.91 -17.44
CA LEU A 119 18.95 29.59 -16.53
C LEU A 119 20.31 29.56 -17.24
N PRO A 120 21.42 29.81 -16.51
CA PRO A 120 22.76 29.68 -17.07
C PRO A 120 23.00 28.25 -17.59
N ALA A 121 23.71 28.15 -18.71
CA ALA A 121 24.09 26.88 -19.31
C ALA A 121 25.37 26.30 -18.70
N ASP A 122 25.54 26.41 -17.38
CA ASP A 122 26.65 25.77 -16.68
C ASP A 122 26.47 24.24 -16.63
N LYS A 123 27.56 23.53 -16.30
CA LYS A 123 27.58 22.07 -16.37
C LYS A 123 26.58 21.42 -15.40
N PRO A 124 26.49 21.80 -14.11
CA PRO A 124 25.47 21.32 -13.18
C PRO A 124 24.02 21.53 -13.66
N THR A 125 23.68 22.75 -14.10
CA THR A 125 22.32 23.07 -14.55
C THR A 125 21.91 22.28 -15.78
N ARG A 126 22.80 22.18 -16.79
CA ARG A 126 22.52 21.38 -17.98
C ARG A 126 22.30 19.92 -17.65
N LYS A 127 23.19 19.33 -16.81
CA LYS A 127 23.06 17.96 -16.36
C LYS A 127 21.68 17.71 -15.72
N ALA A 128 21.26 18.58 -14.81
CA ALA A 128 19.96 18.46 -14.14
C ALA A 128 18.77 18.52 -15.10
N LEU A 129 18.79 19.45 -16.06
CA LEU A 129 17.73 19.59 -17.06
C LEU A 129 17.71 18.43 -18.06
N ASP A 130 18.87 17.86 -18.38
CA ASP A 130 18.99 16.70 -19.25
C ASP A 130 18.50 15.43 -18.54
N GLU A 131 18.85 15.21 -17.26
CA GLU A 131 18.35 14.08 -16.47
C GLU A 131 16.82 14.14 -16.26
N LEU A 132 16.25 15.33 -16.01
CA LEU A 132 14.79 15.52 -15.97
C LEU A 132 14.12 15.23 -17.32
N SER A 133 14.77 15.63 -18.42
CA SER A 133 14.31 15.38 -19.79
C SER A 133 14.33 13.89 -20.12
N ASP A 134 15.40 13.20 -19.76
CA ASP A 134 15.57 11.76 -19.97
C ASP A 134 14.54 10.98 -19.16
N LEU A 135 14.37 11.29 -17.87
CA LEU A 135 13.33 10.68 -17.03
C LEU A 135 11.95 10.79 -17.69
N PHE A 136 11.56 12.00 -18.10
CA PHE A 136 10.25 12.21 -18.71
C PHE A 136 10.09 11.46 -20.04
N SER A 137 11.16 11.31 -20.82
CA SER A 137 11.15 10.47 -22.02
C SER A 137 10.86 9.00 -21.69
N TYR A 138 11.40 8.48 -20.58
CA TYR A 138 11.11 7.13 -20.11
C TYR A 138 9.66 7.01 -19.64
N LEU A 139 9.15 7.98 -18.87
CA LEU A 139 7.76 7.96 -18.39
C LEU A 139 6.75 7.93 -19.54
N ARG A 140 7.04 8.59 -20.67
CA ARG A 140 6.22 8.49 -21.88
C ARG A 140 6.18 7.09 -22.47
N ILE A 141 7.30 6.37 -22.48
CA ILE A 141 7.35 4.97 -22.94
C ILE A 141 6.44 4.11 -22.06
N TRP A 142 6.46 4.34 -20.75
CA TRP A 142 5.63 3.65 -19.76
C TRP A 142 4.18 4.16 -19.67
N LYS A 143 3.80 5.17 -20.48
CA LYS A 143 2.46 5.79 -20.50
C LYS A 143 2.06 6.47 -19.18
N ILE A 144 3.05 7.07 -18.49
CA ILE A 144 2.92 7.80 -17.22
C ILE A 144 3.28 9.29 -17.42
N GLU A 145 2.82 9.91 -18.51
CA GLU A 145 3.23 11.28 -18.89
C GLU A 145 2.19 12.36 -18.58
N LYS A 146 0.92 11.98 -18.36
CA LYS A 146 -0.21 12.92 -18.33
C LYS A 146 -0.17 13.93 -17.18
N HIS A 147 0.28 13.48 -16.01
CA HIS A 147 0.26 14.24 -14.75
C HIS A 147 1.66 14.40 -14.17
N VAL A 148 2.63 14.72 -15.04
CA VAL A 148 4.02 14.96 -14.63
C VAL A 148 4.35 16.44 -14.76
N TYR A 149 4.80 17.02 -13.66
CA TYR A 149 5.09 18.43 -13.53
C TYR A 149 6.53 18.63 -13.07
N ILE A 150 7.22 19.64 -13.61
CA ILE A 150 8.43 20.17 -12.99
C ILE A 150 8.00 21.27 -12.04
N ASP A 151 8.47 21.18 -10.80
CA ASP A 151 8.30 22.23 -9.79
C ASP A 151 9.66 22.66 -9.23
N PRO A 152 10.32 23.66 -9.85
CA PRO A 152 11.62 24.12 -9.39
C PRO A 152 11.60 24.81 -8.03
N LEU A 153 10.41 25.09 -7.46
CA LEU A 153 10.25 25.64 -6.11
C LEU A 153 10.00 24.56 -5.06
N MET A 154 9.79 23.30 -5.47
CA MET A 154 9.57 22.19 -4.55
C MET A 154 10.90 21.79 -3.89
N PRO A 155 11.08 21.99 -2.59
CA PRO A 155 12.27 21.51 -1.90
C PRO A 155 12.22 19.98 -1.74
N PRO A 156 13.38 19.32 -1.55
CA PRO A 156 13.39 17.92 -1.18
C PRO A 156 12.79 17.74 0.22
N THR A 157 11.99 16.69 0.42
CA THR A 157 11.48 16.31 1.76
C THR A 157 12.62 15.91 2.69
N GLU A 158 13.66 15.32 2.12
CA GLU A 158 14.81 14.79 2.84
C GLU A 158 16.09 15.43 2.32
N ASN A 159 16.93 15.94 3.23
CA ASN A 159 18.11 16.74 2.89
C ASN A 159 19.19 16.01 2.08
N TYR A 160 19.08 14.67 2.00
CA TYR A 160 19.99 13.83 1.22
C TYR A 160 19.60 13.68 -0.26
N HIS A 161 18.37 14.05 -0.65
CA HIS A 161 17.96 14.09 -2.05
C HIS A 161 18.54 15.32 -2.74
N ARG A 162 19.78 15.20 -3.24
CA ARG A 162 20.54 16.30 -3.87
C ARG A 162 20.61 16.25 -5.39
N ASP A 163 20.23 15.14 -5.99
CA ASP A 163 20.10 15.01 -7.44
C ASP A 163 18.61 15.02 -7.83
N LEU A 164 18.18 14.16 -8.75
CA LEU A 164 16.78 13.98 -9.13
C LEU A 164 15.94 13.49 -7.93
N PHE A 165 14.81 14.14 -7.68
CA PHE A 165 13.82 13.71 -6.70
C PHE A 165 12.40 14.04 -7.15
N PHE A 166 11.45 13.34 -6.55
CA PHE A 166 10.04 13.45 -6.89
C PHE A 166 9.15 13.30 -5.66
N GLN A 167 7.95 13.85 -5.77
CA GLN A 167 6.87 13.69 -4.81
C GLN A 167 5.60 13.39 -5.60
N ILE A 168 4.77 12.47 -5.11
CA ILE A 168 3.54 12.06 -5.76
C ILE A 168 2.38 12.38 -4.86
N TYR A 169 1.41 13.11 -5.39
CA TYR A 169 0.22 13.57 -4.67
C TYR A 169 -1.04 13.00 -5.27
N LEU A 170 -2.06 12.82 -4.42
CA LEU A 170 -3.41 12.53 -4.87
C LEU A 170 -4.01 13.80 -5.49
N GLY A 171 -4.26 13.76 -6.79
CA GLY A 171 -4.92 14.79 -7.57
C GLY A 171 -6.44 14.80 -7.37
N LYS A 172 -7.07 15.87 -7.86
CA LYS A 172 -8.51 16.10 -7.72
C LYS A 172 -9.33 15.16 -8.62
N GLU A 173 -10.26 14.41 -8.02
CA GLU A 173 -11.36 13.80 -8.78
C GLU A 173 -12.37 14.85 -9.21
N SER A 174 -12.92 14.73 -10.41
CA SER A 174 -13.93 15.67 -10.95
C SER A 174 -15.32 15.51 -10.31
N HIS A 175 -15.48 14.66 -9.28
CA HIS A 175 -16.76 14.38 -8.64
C HIS A 175 -16.92 15.15 -7.31
N PRO A 176 -18.08 15.79 -7.06
CA PRO A 176 -18.35 16.46 -5.79
C PRO A 176 -18.55 15.41 -4.70
N GLY A 177 -17.57 15.28 -3.78
CA GLY A 177 -17.62 14.35 -2.65
C GLY A 177 -16.34 13.54 -2.42
N ALA A 178 -15.32 13.67 -3.28
CA ALA A 178 -14.10 12.88 -3.19
C ALA A 178 -13.05 13.43 -2.21
N LEU A 179 -12.42 12.48 -1.51
CA LEU A 179 -11.07 12.40 -0.93
C LEU A 179 -10.21 13.68 -0.87
N THR A 180 -9.54 13.90 0.28
CA THR A 180 -8.62 15.02 0.54
C THR A 180 -7.58 15.20 -0.58
N GLU A 181 -7.85 16.15 -1.49
CA GLU A 181 -6.95 16.58 -2.56
C GLU A 181 -5.59 17.01 -1.98
N GLY A 182 -4.49 16.65 -2.65
CA GLY A 182 -3.14 17.04 -2.25
C GLY A 182 -2.54 16.17 -1.14
N ALA A 183 -3.11 15.00 -0.86
CA ALA A 183 -2.50 14.02 0.04
C ALA A 183 -1.18 13.48 -0.56
N LEU A 184 -0.11 13.46 0.24
CA LEU A 184 1.19 12.93 -0.19
C LEU A 184 1.14 11.40 -0.19
N LEU A 185 1.34 10.79 -1.35
CA LEU A 185 1.28 9.34 -1.54
C LEU A 185 2.68 8.71 -1.53
N ALA A 186 3.66 9.38 -2.12
CA ALA A 186 5.04 8.92 -2.12
C ALA A 186 6.05 10.06 -2.25
N VAL A 187 7.25 9.80 -1.76
CA VAL A 187 8.45 10.59 -2.00
C VAL A 187 9.52 9.65 -2.55
N GLY A 188 10.37 10.14 -3.44
CA GLY A 188 11.52 9.37 -3.87
C GLY A 188 12.56 10.23 -4.53
N GLY A 189 13.70 9.61 -4.84
CA GLY A 189 14.81 10.31 -5.44
C GLY A 189 16.13 9.59 -5.26
N ARG A 190 17.16 10.17 -5.87
CA ARG A 190 18.54 9.72 -5.74
C ARG A 190 19.13 10.22 -4.42
N TYR A 191 19.74 9.31 -3.67
CA TYR A 191 20.34 9.58 -2.36
C TYR A 191 21.82 9.19 -2.32
N ASP A 192 22.50 9.33 -3.46
CA ASP A 192 23.96 9.16 -3.60
C ASP A 192 24.72 9.92 -2.51
N TYR A 193 24.28 11.13 -2.16
CA TYR A 193 24.89 11.95 -1.11
C TYR A 193 24.93 11.23 0.25
N LEU A 194 23.83 10.58 0.65
CA LEU A 194 23.78 9.82 1.90
C LEU A 194 24.76 8.65 1.88
N LEU A 195 24.82 7.93 0.77
CA LEU A 195 25.77 6.82 0.61
C LEU A 195 27.21 7.31 0.69
N HIS A 196 27.56 8.43 0.06
CA HIS A 196 28.90 9.01 0.16
C HIS A 196 29.27 9.40 1.59
N GLN A 197 28.32 9.87 2.40
CA GLN A 197 28.57 10.20 3.81
C GLN A 197 28.76 8.96 4.69
N MET A 198 28.11 7.85 4.36
CA MET A 198 28.16 6.59 5.12
C MET A 198 29.21 5.61 4.59
N TRP A 199 29.80 5.87 3.42
CA TRP A 199 30.74 4.95 2.78
C TRP A 199 32.04 4.89 3.58
N ASN A 200 32.42 3.68 3.98
CA ASN A 200 33.67 3.49 4.69
C ASN A 200 34.85 3.81 3.76
N HIS A 201 35.70 4.75 4.17
CA HIS A 201 36.90 5.17 3.45
C HIS A 201 37.94 4.05 3.26
N GLU A 202 37.80 2.93 3.98
CA GLU A 202 38.63 1.72 3.78
C GLU A 202 38.37 1.04 2.43
N PHE A 203 37.20 1.27 1.81
CA PHE A 203 36.93 0.81 0.45
C PHE A 203 37.55 1.76 -0.58
N LYS A 204 38.51 1.27 -1.37
CA LYS A 204 39.19 2.05 -2.43
C LYS A 204 38.29 2.45 -3.61
N THR A 205 37.04 2.01 -3.62
CA THR A 205 36.06 2.27 -4.69
C THR A 205 35.09 3.36 -4.28
N ASN A 206 34.64 4.16 -5.24
CA ASN A 206 33.53 5.09 -5.01
C ASN A 206 32.26 4.31 -4.63
N PRO A 207 31.41 4.87 -3.76
CA PRO A 207 30.11 4.27 -3.46
C PRO A 207 29.26 4.13 -4.73
N PRO A 208 28.39 3.11 -4.80
CA PRO A 208 27.41 3.01 -5.87
C PRO A 208 26.41 4.17 -5.77
N GLY A 209 25.80 4.53 -6.91
CA GLY A 209 24.62 5.39 -6.91
C GLY A 209 23.41 4.63 -6.38
N ALA A 210 22.48 5.34 -5.72
CA ALA A 210 21.27 4.75 -5.21
C ALA A 210 20.06 5.68 -5.36
N VAL A 211 18.92 5.04 -5.60
CA VAL A 211 17.62 5.65 -5.79
C VAL A 211 16.58 4.77 -5.13
N GLY A 212 15.52 5.38 -4.64
CA GLY A 212 14.46 4.69 -3.93
C GLY A 212 13.22 5.55 -3.79
N THR A 213 12.20 4.95 -3.22
CA THR A 213 10.90 5.56 -3.00
C THR A 213 10.34 5.08 -1.67
N SER A 214 9.69 5.99 -0.96
CA SER A 214 8.94 5.73 0.26
C SER A 214 7.46 5.98 -0.03
N LEU A 215 6.62 5.02 0.38
CA LEU A 215 5.18 5.04 0.16
C LEU A 215 4.47 5.38 1.47
N ALA A 216 3.56 6.36 1.44
CA ALA A 216 2.70 6.70 2.57
C ALA A 216 1.53 5.72 2.65
N LEU A 217 1.79 4.48 3.08
CA LEU A 217 0.82 3.39 3.06
C LEU A 217 -0.47 3.73 3.83
N GLU A 218 -0.35 4.38 4.98
CA GLU A 218 -1.50 4.83 5.77
C GLU A 218 -2.40 5.78 4.96
N THR A 219 -1.80 6.80 4.32
CA THR A 219 -2.50 7.76 3.46
C THR A 219 -3.13 7.08 2.24
N ILE A 220 -2.41 6.12 1.64
CA ILE A 220 -2.92 5.33 0.50
C ILE A 220 -4.16 4.53 0.92
N ILE A 221 -4.12 3.83 2.06
CA ILE A 221 -5.23 3.04 2.57
C ILE A 221 -6.42 3.95 2.95
N GLN A 222 -6.17 5.04 3.66
CA GLN A 222 -7.19 6.00 4.08
C GLN A 222 -7.93 6.61 2.89
N HIS A 223 -7.22 6.82 1.78
CA HIS A 223 -7.80 7.43 0.59
C HIS A 223 -8.20 6.44 -0.50
N SER A 224 -7.95 5.15 -0.32
CA SER A 224 -8.28 4.14 -1.32
C SER A 224 -9.81 4.03 -1.48
N PRO A 225 -10.36 4.23 -2.70
CA PRO A 225 -11.76 3.94 -2.99
C PRO A 225 -12.06 2.43 -2.98
N VAL A 226 -11.01 1.58 -3.05
CA VAL A 226 -11.15 0.15 -2.91
C VAL A 226 -11.53 -0.14 -1.46
N ASP A 227 -12.70 -0.74 -1.28
CA ASP A 227 -13.18 -1.25 0.00
C ASP A 227 -12.22 -2.36 0.46
N PHE A 228 -11.19 -1.97 1.22
CA PHE A 228 -10.34 -2.92 1.95
C PHE A 228 -11.19 -3.50 3.07
N LYS A 229 -12.06 -4.45 2.73
CA LYS A 229 -12.36 -5.51 3.67
C LYS A 229 -11.01 -6.14 3.94
N PRO A 230 -10.49 -6.13 5.18
CA PRO A 230 -9.33 -6.95 5.47
C PRO A 230 -9.64 -8.32 4.89
N ILE A 231 -8.66 -8.95 4.25
CA ILE A 231 -8.76 -10.35 3.91
C ILE A 231 -8.91 -11.04 5.27
N ARG A 232 -10.13 -11.10 5.81
CA ARG A 232 -10.55 -12.03 6.83
C ARG A 232 -10.21 -13.34 6.18
N ASN A 233 -9.11 -13.93 6.68
CA ASN A 233 -8.52 -15.20 6.31
C ASN A 233 -9.30 -15.90 5.20
N GLU A 234 -8.67 -16.09 4.03
CA GLU A 234 -9.18 -17.02 3.01
C GLU A 234 -9.88 -18.18 3.71
N ALA A 235 -11.12 -18.46 3.31
CA ALA A 235 -12.00 -19.44 3.92
C ALA A 235 -11.48 -20.88 3.73
N THR A 236 -10.28 -21.15 4.24
CA THR A 236 -9.71 -22.46 4.46
C THR A 236 -10.22 -22.88 5.84
N THR A 237 -11.51 -23.21 5.90
CA THR A 237 -12.23 -23.87 6.99
C THR A 237 -11.55 -23.81 8.37
N SER A 238 -11.81 -22.76 9.15
CA SER A 238 -11.56 -22.78 10.60
C SER A 238 -12.68 -23.57 11.27
N ILE A 239 -12.31 -24.62 12.01
CA ILE A 239 -13.22 -25.44 12.81
C ILE A 239 -13.28 -24.83 14.21
N LEU A 240 -14.47 -24.65 14.80
CA LEU A 240 -14.59 -24.23 16.19
C LEU A 240 -14.78 -25.45 17.10
N VAL A 241 -13.87 -25.66 18.04
CA VAL A 241 -13.99 -26.68 19.08
C VAL A 241 -14.84 -26.12 20.22
N CYS A 242 -15.95 -26.79 20.45
CA CYS A 242 -17.03 -26.43 21.35
C CYS A 242 -17.14 -27.44 22.48
N SER A 243 -17.75 -27.03 23.59
CA SER A 243 -18.10 -27.93 24.68
C SER A 243 -19.56 -27.80 25.07
N ARG A 244 -20.13 -28.93 25.50
CA ARG A 244 -21.50 -29.08 25.96
C ARG A 244 -21.50 -29.91 27.24
N GLY A 245 -21.59 -29.21 28.38
CA GLY A 245 -21.55 -29.77 29.73
C GLY A 245 -21.24 -28.68 30.74
N GLY A 246 -21.36 -28.96 32.04
CA GLY A 246 -20.96 -28.01 33.08
C GLY A 246 -19.43 -27.97 33.23
N GLY A 247 -18.84 -26.78 33.40
CA GLY A 247 -17.41 -26.61 33.68
C GLY A 247 -16.52 -26.40 32.45
N GLY A 248 -17.11 -26.16 31.27
CA GLY A 248 -16.38 -25.66 30.10
C GLY A 248 -15.48 -26.66 29.37
N LEU A 249 -14.95 -27.69 30.03
CA LEU A 249 -14.01 -28.67 29.45
C LEU A 249 -12.83 -27.97 28.71
N LEU A 250 -12.26 -26.94 29.34
CA LEU A 250 -11.24 -26.09 28.70
C LEU A 250 -10.00 -26.89 28.30
N ILE A 251 -9.52 -27.78 29.18
CA ILE A 251 -8.30 -28.57 28.95
C ILE A 251 -8.51 -29.47 27.73
N GLU A 252 -9.65 -30.15 27.67
CA GLU A 252 -10.02 -31.09 26.60
C GLU A 252 -10.22 -30.36 25.27
N ARG A 253 -10.78 -29.15 25.29
CA ARG A 253 -10.84 -28.29 24.09
C ARG A 253 -9.44 -27.90 23.61
N MET A 254 -8.54 -27.55 24.53
CA MET A 254 -7.16 -27.18 24.19
C MET A 254 -6.39 -28.37 23.62
N GLU A 255 -6.53 -29.55 24.21
CA GLU A 255 -5.93 -30.80 23.71
C GLU A 255 -6.42 -31.12 22.29
N LEU A 256 -7.73 -31.05 22.04
CA LEU A 256 -8.27 -31.35 20.72
C LEU A 256 -7.85 -30.31 19.67
N VAL A 257 -7.77 -29.03 20.04
CA VAL A 257 -7.23 -28.00 19.14
C VAL A 257 -5.75 -28.25 18.84
N ALA A 258 -4.96 -28.66 19.83
CA ALA A 258 -3.56 -29.01 19.63
C ALA A 258 -3.39 -30.23 18.70
N GLU A 259 -4.17 -31.29 18.90
CA GLU A 259 -4.21 -32.47 18.01
C GLU A 259 -4.57 -32.09 16.57
N LEU A 260 -5.56 -31.21 16.38
CA LEU A 260 -5.96 -30.73 15.05
C LEU A 260 -4.85 -29.89 14.40
N TRP A 261 -4.13 -29.07 15.17
CA TRP A 261 -3.00 -28.28 14.68
C TRP A 261 -1.79 -29.13 14.29
N GLU A 262 -1.51 -30.22 15.01
CA GLU A 262 -0.44 -31.18 14.66
C GLU A 262 -0.68 -31.80 13.27
N GLU A 263 -1.95 -32.04 12.91
CA GLU A 263 -2.37 -32.54 11.60
C GLU A 263 -2.64 -31.42 10.56
N ASN A 264 -2.20 -30.19 10.85
CA ASN A 264 -2.33 -29.01 9.97
C ASN A 264 -3.79 -28.62 9.64
N ILE A 265 -4.74 -28.98 10.52
CA ILE A 265 -6.15 -28.58 10.44
C ILE A 265 -6.35 -27.29 11.22
N LYS A 266 -6.87 -26.24 10.56
CA LYS A 266 -7.14 -24.95 11.21
C LYS A 266 -8.33 -25.09 12.16
N ALA A 267 -8.06 -25.04 13.45
CA ALA A 267 -9.07 -25.09 14.51
C ALA A 267 -8.92 -23.91 15.49
N GLU A 268 -10.04 -23.44 16.04
CA GLU A 268 -10.13 -22.37 17.01
C GLU A 268 -10.98 -22.81 18.22
N LEU A 269 -10.84 -22.10 19.33
CA LEU A 269 -11.68 -22.25 20.52
C LEU A 269 -12.08 -20.86 21.03
N VAL A 270 -13.24 -20.76 21.69
CA VAL A 270 -13.66 -19.51 22.33
C VAL A 270 -12.73 -19.22 23.51
N PRO A 271 -12.11 -18.02 23.60
CA PRO A 271 -11.10 -17.69 24.63
C PRO A 271 -11.73 -17.39 26.00
N ILE A 272 -12.64 -18.26 26.45
CA ILE A 272 -13.37 -18.19 27.72
C ILE A 272 -13.31 -19.58 28.36
N PRO A 273 -13.04 -19.71 29.68
CA PRO A 273 -12.94 -21.02 30.33
C PRO A 273 -14.22 -21.86 30.24
N ASP A 274 -15.39 -21.28 30.56
CA ASP A 274 -16.69 -21.95 30.53
C ASP A 274 -17.71 -21.16 29.71
N PRO A 275 -17.57 -21.13 28.36
CA PRO A 275 -18.49 -20.43 27.48
C PRO A 275 -19.79 -21.23 27.35
N SER A 276 -20.91 -20.53 27.43
CA SER A 276 -22.22 -21.10 27.12
C SER A 276 -22.29 -21.54 25.65
N LEU A 277 -23.19 -22.48 25.34
CA LEU A 277 -23.38 -22.88 23.94
C LEU A 277 -23.77 -21.70 23.05
N THR A 278 -24.60 -20.78 23.55
CA THR A 278 -25.03 -19.60 22.81
C THR A 278 -23.85 -18.71 22.41
N GLU A 279 -22.94 -18.41 23.34
CA GLU A 279 -21.72 -17.64 23.07
C GLU A 279 -20.82 -18.34 22.05
N GLN A 280 -20.75 -19.68 22.09
CA GLN A 280 -19.98 -20.45 21.09
C GLN A 280 -20.61 -20.36 19.68
N TYR A 281 -21.94 -20.35 19.57
CA TYR A 281 -22.63 -20.14 18.29
C TYR A 281 -22.48 -18.71 17.78
N GLU A 282 -22.56 -17.71 18.66
CA GLU A 282 -22.36 -16.31 18.32
C GLU A 282 -20.92 -16.06 17.84
N TYR A 283 -19.93 -16.58 18.56
CA TYR A 283 -18.52 -16.51 18.17
C TYR A 283 -18.28 -17.13 16.79
N ALA A 284 -18.84 -18.32 16.55
CA ALA A 284 -18.75 -18.97 15.25
C ALA A 284 -19.38 -18.12 14.13
N SER A 285 -20.51 -17.47 14.41
CA SER A 285 -21.18 -16.60 13.44
C SER A 285 -20.39 -15.32 13.16
N GLU A 286 -19.80 -14.68 14.17
CA GLU A 286 -19.00 -13.46 14.03
C GLU A 286 -17.71 -13.69 13.25
N HIS A 287 -17.12 -14.87 13.41
CA HIS A 287 -15.87 -15.31 12.77
C HIS A 287 -16.11 -16.13 11.49
N GLU A 288 -17.36 -16.25 11.03
CA GLU A 288 -17.76 -16.97 9.80
C GLU A 288 -17.31 -18.44 9.77
N ILE A 289 -17.22 -19.07 10.95
CA ILE A 289 -16.85 -20.48 11.15
C ILE A 289 -18.06 -21.37 10.85
N LYS A 290 -17.91 -22.30 9.92
CA LYS A 290 -19.03 -23.14 9.43
C LYS A 290 -19.13 -24.50 10.12
N CYS A 291 -18.03 -25.01 10.67
CA CYS A 291 -17.93 -26.33 11.29
C CYS A 291 -17.65 -26.21 12.79
N LEU A 292 -18.49 -26.89 13.59
CA LEU A 292 -18.39 -26.97 15.03
C LEU A 292 -18.08 -28.41 15.44
N VAL A 293 -17.12 -28.61 16.34
CA VAL A 293 -16.83 -29.91 16.96
C VAL A 293 -17.18 -29.81 18.43
N ILE A 294 -18.30 -30.40 18.83
CA ILE A 294 -18.86 -30.31 20.18
C ILE A 294 -18.41 -31.53 21.00
N ILE A 295 -17.69 -31.25 22.07
CA ILE A 295 -17.24 -32.20 23.09
C ILE A 295 -18.27 -32.25 24.23
N THR A 296 -18.62 -33.44 24.72
CA THR A 296 -19.48 -33.63 25.89
C THR A 296 -18.74 -34.41 26.97
N ASP A 297 -19.09 -34.21 28.24
CA ASP A 297 -18.49 -34.93 29.38
C ASP A 297 -18.61 -36.46 29.23
N MET A 298 -19.78 -36.93 28.78
CA MET A 298 -20.00 -38.35 28.43
C MET A 298 -19.17 -38.84 27.23
N GLY A 299 -18.85 -37.93 26.30
CA GLY A 299 -18.02 -38.19 25.13
C GLY A 299 -16.55 -38.40 25.52
N VAL A 300 -16.04 -37.57 26.42
CA VAL A 300 -14.66 -37.64 26.94
C VAL A 300 -14.50 -38.82 27.90
N SER A 301 -15.44 -39.01 28.82
CA SER A 301 -15.29 -39.91 29.96
C SER A 301 -15.70 -41.37 29.69
N GLN A 302 -16.52 -41.66 28.66
CA GLN A 302 -17.12 -42.99 28.50
C GLN A 302 -17.10 -43.58 27.08
N THR A 303 -17.06 -42.77 26.02
CA THR A 303 -17.38 -43.28 24.67
C THR A 303 -16.37 -42.89 23.59
N GLY A 304 -15.56 -41.85 23.78
CA GLY A 304 -14.57 -41.40 22.79
C GLY A 304 -15.17 -40.73 21.55
N PHE A 305 -16.47 -40.37 21.58
CA PHE A 305 -17.15 -39.74 20.44
C PHE A 305 -17.27 -38.22 20.61
N VAL A 306 -17.09 -37.52 19.48
CA VAL A 306 -17.29 -36.08 19.32
C VAL A 306 -18.43 -35.81 18.35
N LYS A 307 -19.17 -34.72 18.54
CA LYS A 307 -20.27 -34.31 17.65
C LYS A 307 -19.81 -33.23 16.67
N VAL A 308 -19.74 -33.54 15.39
CA VAL A 308 -19.44 -32.55 14.34
C VAL A 308 -20.74 -31.99 13.80
N ARG A 309 -20.92 -30.67 13.87
CA ARG A 309 -22.10 -29.95 13.38
C ARG A 309 -21.71 -28.90 12.35
N HIS A 310 -22.43 -28.84 11.24
CA HIS A 310 -22.29 -27.75 10.27
C HIS A 310 -23.44 -26.76 10.40
N LEU A 311 -23.13 -25.47 10.54
CA LEU A 311 -24.12 -24.43 10.81
C LEU A 311 -25.12 -24.26 9.66
N ASP A 312 -24.64 -24.09 8.43
CA ASP A 312 -25.52 -23.86 7.27
C ASP A 312 -26.41 -25.05 6.94
N LEU A 313 -25.88 -26.27 7.09
CA LEU A 313 -26.58 -27.51 6.73
C LEU A 313 -27.51 -27.98 7.86
N LYS A 314 -27.38 -27.44 9.09
CA LYS A 314 -28.08 -27.88 10.31
C LYS A 314 -28.01 -29.39 10.56
N LYS A 315 -26.96 -30.06 10.07
CA LYS A 315 -26.74 -31.50 10.25
C LYS A 315 -25.64 -31.74 11.26
N GLU A 316 -25.80 -32.82 12.02
CA GLU A 316 -24.87 -33.27 13.03
C GLU A 316 -24.52 -34.75 12.81
N LYS A 317 -23.28 -35.12 13.13
CA LYS A 317 -22.81 -36.50 13.08
C LYS A 317 -21.88 -36.78 14.26
N GLU A 318 -22.05 -37.93 14.88
CA GLU A 318 -21.09 -38.46 15.87
C GLU A 318 -19.94 -39.17 15.15
N VAL A 319 -18.72 -38.83 15.53
CA VAL A 319 -17.46 -39.35 14.97
C VAL A 319 -16.56 -39.77 16.14
N GLN A 320 -15.75 -40.82 15.99
CA GLN A 320 -14.74 -41.15 16.99
C GLN A 320 -13.61 -40.10 16.99
N ARG A 321 -13.06 -39.78 18.17
CA ARG A 321 -11.97 -38.79 18.29
C ARG A 321 -10.75 -39.20 17.48
N GLU A 322 -10.43 -40.50 17.40
CA GLU A 322 -9.30 -40.99 16.61
C GLU A 322 -9.51 -40.78 15.10
N ASP A 323 -10.76 -40.88 14.62
CA ASP A 323 -11.12 -40.69 13.21
C ASP A 323 -11.08 -39.22 12.77
N LEU A 324 -11.15 -38.26 13.70
CA LEU A 324 -11.00 -36.82 13.39
C LEU A 324 -9.57 -36.49 12.97
N VAL A 325 -8.59 -37.14 13.58
CA VAL A 325 -7.16 -36.86 13.45
C VAL A 325 -6.54 -37.73 12.35
N TYR A 326 -6.92 -39.02 12.27
CA TYR A 326 -6.27 -39.98 11.37
C TYR A 326 -6.66 -39.88 9.89
N GLN A 327 -7.65 -39.05 9.54
CA GLN A 327 -8.02 -38.83 8.14
C GLN A 327 -8.08 -37.33 7.84
N SER A 328 -6.96 -36.85 7.28
CA SER A 328 -6.71 -35.50 6.75
C SER A 328 -7.85 -34.95 5.88
N GLU A 329 -7.83 -33.64 5.57
CA GLU A 329 -8.78 -32.81 4.77
C GLU A 329 -9.84 -33.54 3.93
N LEU A 330 -9.48 -34.62 3.26
CA LEU A 330 -10.37 -35.60 2.63
C LEU A 330 -11.52 -36.10 3.50
N PHE A 331 -11.37 -36.37 4.81
CA PHE A 331 -12.48 -36.81 5.67
C PHE A 331 -13.46 -35.68 5.90
N PHE A 332 -12.98 -34.47 6.22
CA PHE A 332 -13.85 -33.30 6.35
C PHE A 332 -14.54 -32.99 5.02
N ALA A 333 -13.83 -33.02 3.90
CA ALA A 333 -14.42 -32.88 2.56
C ALA A 333 -15.42 -34.00 2.24
N ARG A 334 -15.16 -35.26 2.62
CA ARG A 334 -16.07 -36.41 2.44
C ARG A 334 -17.25 -36.39 3.40
N LEU A 335 -17.07 -35.89 4.62
CA LEU A 335 -18.10 -35.71 5.63
C LEU A 335 -19.02 -34.57 5.19
N LEU A 336 -18.47 -33.41 4.83
CA LEU A 336 -19.17 -32.31 4.19
C LEU A 336 -19.90 -32.79 2.93
N TRP A 337 -19.25 -33.55 2.05
CA TRP A 337 -19.88 -34.16 0.89
C TRP A 337 -21.02 -35.13 1.27
N ARG A 338 -20.86 -36.00 2.27
CA ARG A 338 -21.94 -36.90 2.74
C ARG A 338 -23.10 -36.11 3.33
N LEU A 339 -22.81 -35.04 4.08
CA LEU A 339 -23.79 -34.11 4.63
C LEU A 339 -24.50 -33.31 3.52
N MET A 340 -23.81 -32.92 2.44
CA MET A 340 -24.35 -32.23 1.27
C MET A 340 -25.12 -33.17 0.32
N LYS A 341 -24.66 -34.42 0.14
CA LYS A 341 -25.25 -35.44 -0.74
C LYS A 341 -26.64 -35.87 -0.27
N GLN A 342 -26.87 -35.94 1.05
CA GLN A 342 -28.22 -36.14 1.59
C GLN A 342 -29.20 -35.00 1.24
N THR A 343 -28.71 -33.80 0.94
CA THR A 343 -29.52 -32.63 0.54
C THR A 343 -29.70 -32.57 -0.98
N MET A 344 -28.72 -33.04 -1.75
CA MET A 344 -28.79 -33.11 -3.22
C MET A 344 -29.72 -34.22 -3.73
N TYR A 345 -29.77 -35.38 -3.06
CA TYR A 345 -30.67 -36.48 -3.44
C TYR A 345 -32.16 -36.13 -3.26
N SER A 346 -32.49 -35.16 -2.39
CA SER A 346 -33.87 -34.64 -2.26
C SER A 346 -34.23 -33.59 -3.32
N LEU A 347 -33.26 -33.00 -4.03
CA LEU A 347 -33.49 -31.89 -4.96
C LEU A 347 -33.29 -32.27 -6.43
N LEU A 348 -32.35 -33.17 -6.77
CA LEU A 348 -32.08 -33.60 -8.16
C LEU A 348 -31.54 -35.04 -8.19
N PRO A 349 -32.39 -36.07 -8.45
CA PRO A 349 -31.93 -37.45 -8.60
C PRO A 349 -31.24 -37.63 -9.96
N GLY A 350 -29.91 -37.47 -10.03
CA GLY A 350 -29.14 -37.82 -11.22
C GLY A 350 -27.79 -37.13 -11.44
N PHE A 351 -27.45 -36.08 -10.69
CA PHE A 351 -26.32 -35.21 -11.07
C PHE A 351 -24.96 -35.56 -10.44
N ALA A 352 -24.88 -36.57 -9.58
CA ALA A 352 -23.63 -36.84 -8.85
C ALA A 352 -22.84 -37.96 -9.51
N THR A 353 -21.61 -37.67 -9.97
CA THR A 353 -20.42 -38.47 -9.59
C THR A 353 -19.08 -37.97 -10.13
N LYS A 354 -18.99 -37.23 -11.24
CA LYS A 354 -17.66 -36.89 -11.82
C LYS A 354 -17.28 -35.40 -11.90
N GLU A 355 -18.22 -34.49 -12.10
CA GLU A 355 -17.87 -33.09 -12.39
C GLU A 355 -17.51 -32.26 -11.14
N PHE A 356 -17.93 -32.69 -9.94
CA PHE A 356 -17.70 -31.93 -8.71
C PHE A 356 -16.25 -32.02 -8.19
N PHE A 357 -15.56 -33.13 -8.40
CA PHE A 357 -14.13 -33.24 -8.06
C PHE A 357 -13.25 -32.40 -8.99
N ALA A 358 -13.65 -32.24 -10.25
CA ALA A 358 -12.97 -31.37 -11.20
C ALA A 358 -13.13 -29.88 -10.86
N ALA A 359 -14.29 -29.46 -10.34
CA ALA A 359 -14.55 -28.08 -9.92
C ALA A 359 -13.77 -27.65 -8.65
N LEU A 360 -13.31 -28.61 -7.84
CA LEU A 360 -12.51 -28.39 -6.64
C LEU A 360 -10.98 -28.53 -6.87
N GLY A 361 -10.53 -28.66 -8.12
CA GLY A 361 -9.11 -28.67 -8.46
C GLY A 361 -8.35 -29.95 -8.12
N PHE A 362 -9.03 -31.05 -7.80
CA PHE A 362 -8.39 -32.34 -7.55
C PHE A 362 -8.38 -33.19 -8.82
N VAL A 363 -7.21 -33.31 -9.45
CA VAL A 363 -6.95 -34.31 -10.49
C VAL A 363 -6.86 -35.67 -9.79
N VAL A 364 -7.84 -36.54 -10.03
CA VAL A 364 -7.79 -37.94 -9.60
C VAL A 364 -6.93 -38.70 -10.62
N LEU A 365 -5.81 -39.27 -10.16
CA LEU A 365 -5.14 -40.38 -10.85
C LEU A 365 -5.83 -41.70 -10.48
#